data_AF-A0A4U9D3J3-F1
#
_entry.id   AF-A0A4U9D3J3-F1
#
_cell.length_a   1.000
_cell.length_b   1.000
_cell.length_c   1.000
_cell.angle_alpha   90.00
_cell.angle_beta   90.00
_cell.angle_gamma   90.00
#
_symmetry.space_group_name_H-M   'P 1'
#
loop_
_entity.id
_entity.type
_entity.pdbx_description
1 polymer ?
#
loop_
_entity_poly.entity_id
_entity_poly.type
_entity_poly.pdbx_seq_one_letter_code
_entity_poly.pdbx_strand_id
1 'polypeptide(L)'
;MAIAKAWAAATGGHRAGVLESSFVAEVKSDLMGEQTILCGMLQAGSLLCFDKLVAEGTDPAYAEKLIQFGWETITEALKQGGITLMMDRLSNPAKLRAYRAVRAAERDHGAAVPEAYG
;
A
#
# COMPACT_ATOMS: atom_id res chain seq x y z
N MET A 1 29.68 -4.08 14.35
CA MET A 1 28.86 -4.84 13.38
C MET A 1 28.73 -6.34 13.69
N ALA A 2 29.73 -7.01 14.29
CA ALA A 2 29.68 -8.46 14.53
C ALA A 2 28.46 -8.92 15.36
N ILE A 3 28.15 -8.20 16.44
CA ILE A 3 27.00 -8.52 17.32
C ILE A 3 25.67 -8.41 16.56
N ALA A 4 25.45 -7.31 15.83
CA ALA A 4 24.21 -7.10 15.06
C ALA A 4 24.00 -8.20 14.00
N LYS A 5 25.06 -8.60 13.28
CA LYS A 5 25.00 -9.69 12.31
C LYS A 5 24.71 -11.05 12.97
N ALA A 6 25.34 -11.35 14.10
CA ALA A 6 25.08 -12.59 14.84
C ALA A 6 23.63 -12.66 15.33
N TRP A 7 23.07 -11.54 15.80
CA TRP A 7 21.67 -11.47 16.21
C TRP A 7 20.71 -11.65 15.02
N ALA A 8 20.93 -10.93 13.91
CA ALA A 8 20.12 -11.09 12.70
C ALA A 8 20.22 -12.51 12.11
N ALA A 9 21.36 -13.19 12.29
CA ALA A 9 21.51 -14.58 11.90
C ALA A 9 20.72 -15.52 12.82
N ALA A 10 20.81 -15.31 14.14
CA ALA A 10 20.11 -16.11 15.15
C ALA A 10 18.58 -16.02 15.02
N THR A 11 18.04 -14.87 14.61
CA THR A 11 16.60 -14.71 14.32
C THR A 11 16.18 -15.25 12.94
N GLY A 12 17.14 -15.69 12.12
CA GLY A 12 16.88 -16.22 10.78
C GLY A 12 16.75 -15.17 9.67
N GLY A 13 16.87 -13.87 9.97
CA GLY A 13 16.68 -12.79 8.99
C GLY A 13 17.61 -12.88 7.77
N HIS A 14 18.84 -13.35 7.98
CA HIS A 14 19.82 -13.60 6.90
C HIS A 14 19.31 -14.54 5.78
N ARG A 15 18.30 -15.39 6.04
CA ARG A 15 17.73 -16.30 5.03
C ARG A 15 16.85 -15.58 4.01
N ALA A 16 16.25 -14.45 4.39
CA ALA A 16 15.44 -13.60 3.52
C ALA A 16 16.20 -12.37 3.00
N GLY A 17 17.37 -12.06 3.58
CA GLY A 17 18.19 -10.89 3.28
C GLY A 17 18.16 -9.90 4.44
N VAL A 18 19.33 -9.32 4.74
CA VAL A 18 19.50 -8.29 5.78
C VAL A 18 20.22 -7.11 5.15
N LEU A 19 19.64 -5.92 5.29
CA LEU A 19 20.18 -4.67 4.75
C LEU A 19 20.90 -3.91 5.87
N GLU A 20 22.12 -3.47 5.60
CA GLU A 20 22.81 -2.53 6.49
C GLU A 20 22.17 -1.14 6.32
N SER A 21 21.82 -0.50 7.44
CA SER A 21 21.14 0.79 7.48
C SER A 21 21.70 1.67 8.61
N SER A 22 21.04 2.80 8.87
CA SER A 22 21.28 3.65 10.04
C SER A 22 19.97 3.88 10.80
N PHE A 23 20.06 4.22 12.09
CA PHE A 23 18.89 4.58 12.90
C PHE A 23 18.04 5.69 12.25
N VAL A 24 18.70 6.70 11.67
CA VAL A 24 17.99 7.81 11.02
C VAL A 24 17.25 7.34 9.77
N ALA A 25 17.88 6.50 8.96
CA ALA A 25 17.28 6.00 7.73
C ALA A 25 16.08 5.09 8.03
N GLU A 26 16.24 4.15 8.97
CA GLU A 26 15.17 3.22 9.35
C GLU A 26 13.96 3.96 9.91
N VAL A 27 14.14 4.78 10.96
CA VAL A 27 13.05 5.52 11.60
C VAL A 27 12.30 6.43 10.62
N LYS A 28 13.00 7.22 9.81
CA LYS A 28 12.33 8.14 8.88
C LYS A 28 11.57 7.39 7.79
N SER A 29 12.14 6.32 7.27
CA SER A 29 11.49 5.54 6.20
C SER A 29 10.29 4.74 6.71
N ASP A 30 10.38 4.17 7.91
CA ASP A 30 9.31 3.39 8.54
C ASP A 30 8.10 4.27 8.86
N LEU A 31 8.33 5.41 9.53
CA LEU A 31 7.29 6.40 9.85
C LEU A 31 6.58 6.91 8.58
N MET A 32 7.34 7.24 7.53
CA MET A 32 6.75 7.65 6.25
C MET A 32 5.91 6.52 5.65
N GLY A 33 6.41 5.29 5.67
CA GLY A 33 5.70 4.12 5.12
C GLY A 33 4.37 3.86 5.84
N GLU A 34 4.37 3.79 7.16
CA GLU A 34 3.17 3.47 7.94
C GLU A 34 2.12 4.60 7.91
N GLN A 35 2.55 5.85 8.08
CA GLN A 35 1.62 6.99 8.11
C GLN A 35 0.95 7.20 6.76
N THR A 36 1.59 6.76 5.68
CA THR A 36 1.10 6.98 4.32
C THR A 36 0.60 5.68 3.71
N ILE A 37 1.44 4.91 3.01
CA ILE A 37 0.98 3.83 2.15
C ILE A 37 0.47 2.60 2.91
N LEU A 38 1.04 2.24 4.06
CA LEU A 38 0.68 0.99 4.74
C LEU A 38 -0.62 1.12 5.55
N CYS A 39 -0.78 2.22 6.30
CA CYS A 39 -1.94 2.40 7.17
C CYS A 39 -2.83 3.56 6.71
N GLY A 40 -2.28 4.75 6.53
CA GLY A 40 -3.07 5.96 6.25
C GLY A 40 -3.93 5.85 4.97
N MET A 41 -3.30 5.48 3.86
CA MET A 41 -3.95 5.31 2.55
C MET A 41 -4.91 4.12 2.55
N LEU A 42 -4.55 3.02 3.22
CA LEU A 42 -5.41 1.84 3.27
C LEU A 42 -6.68 2.14 4.08
N GLN A 43 -6.56 2.85 5.21
CA GLN A 43 -7.69 3.30 6.01
C GLN A 43 -8.55 4.32 5.25
N ALA A 44 -7.95 5.40 4.75
CA ALA A 44 -8.67 6.45 4.05
C ALA A 44 -9.36 5.91 2.79
N GLY A 45 -8.67 5.10 1.98
CA GLY A 45 -9.24 4.46 0.80
C GLY A 45 -10.37 3.50 1.14
N SER A 46 -10.27 2.76 2.25
CA SER A 46 -11.34 1.86 2.70
C SER A 46 -12.62 2.63 3.04
N LEU A 47 -12.49 3.70 3.83
CA LEU A 47 -13.63 4.54 4.23
C LEU A 47 -14.26 5.22 3.01
N LEU A 48 -13.46 5.88 2.18
CA LEU A 48 -13.94 6.61 1.01
C LEU A 48 -14.64 5.69 0.01
N CYS A 49 -14.07 4.52 -0.29
CA CYS A 49 -14.67 3.58 -1.23
C CYS A 49 -15.94 2.94 -0.66
N PHE A 50 -15.96 2.56 0.62
CA PHE A 50 -17.15 2.00 1.27
C PHE A 50 -18.30 3.01 1.28
N ASP A 51 -18.07 4.22 1.80
CA ASP A 51 -19.08 5.27 1.89
C ASP A 51 -19.62 5.61 0.50
N LYS A 52 -18.75 5.67 -0.50
CA LYS A 52 -19.14 5.94 -1.89
C LYS A 52 -20.02 4.85 -2.47
N LEU A 53 -19.67 3.57 -2.28
CA LEU A 53 -20.47 2.44 -2.77
C LEU A 53 -21.86 2.42 -2.14
N VAL A 54 -21.95 2.62 -0.82
CA VAL A 54 -23.22 2.66 -0.08
C VAL A 54 -24.07 3.86 -0.51
N ALA A 55 -23.46 5.04 -0.66
CA ALA A 55 -24.16 6.24 -1.13
C ALA A 55 -24.72 6.09 -2.55
N GLU A 56 -24.11 5.24 -3.38
CA GLU A 56 -24.60 4.90 -4.73
C GLU A 56 -25.57 3.70 -4.75
N GLY A 57 -25.97 3.20 -3.58
CA GLY A 57 -27.00 2.16 -3.43
C GLY A 57 -26.49 0.72 -3.42
N THR A 58 -25.18 0.51 -3.26
CA THR A 58 -24.62 -0.84 -3.03
C THR A 58 -25.04 -1.34 -1.65
N ASP A 59 -25.40 -2.62 -1.55
CA ASP A 59 -25.66 -3.27 -0.27
C ASP A 59 -24.45 -3.12 0.68
N PRO A 60 -24.63 -2.62 1.92
CA PRO A 60 -23.52 -2.40 2.84
C PRO A 60 -22.69 -3.64 3.16
N ALA A 61 -23.32 -4.81 3.31
CA ALA A 61 -22.60 -6.05 3.60
C ALA A 61 -21.75 -6.49 2.41
N TYR A 62 -22.25 -6.30 1.18
CA TYR A 62 -21.45 -6.52 -0.02
C TYR A 62 -20.29 -5.53 -0.15
N ALA A 63 -20.54 -4.23 0.09
CA ALA A 63 -19.52 -3.20 0.02
C ALA A 63 -18.39 -3.44 1.05
N GLU A 64 -18.74 -3.77 2.29
CA GLU A 64 -17.79 -4.15 3.35
C GLU A 64 -16.88 -5.29 2.87
N LYS A 65 -17.49 -6.38 2.40
CA LYS A 65 -16.76 -7.55 1.91
C LYS A 65 -15.84 -7.22 0.74
N LEU A 66 -16.31 -6.39 -0.20
CA LEU A 66 -15.52 -5.97 -1.35
C LEU A 66 -14.25 -5.21 -0.91
N ILE A 67 -14.38 -4.29 0.04
CA ILE A 67 -13.24 -3.52 0.54
C ILE A 67 -12.30 -4.39 1.38
N GLN A 68 -12.84 -5.18 2.31
CA GLN A 68 -12.07 -6.02 3.24
C GLN A 68 -11.14 -7.01 2.51
N PHE A 69 -11.65 -7.72 1.50
CA PHE A 69 -10.88 -8.72 0.75
C PHE A 69 -10.27 -8.17 -0.55
N GLY A 70 -10.75 -7.02 -1.02
CA GLY A 70 -10.27 -6.38 -2.24
C GLY A 70 -8.79 -6.02 -2.14
N TRP A 71 -8.39 -5.39 -1.03
CA TRP A 71 -7.00 -4.99 -0.81
C TRP A 71 -6.04 -6.17 -0.82
N GLU A 72 -6.36 -7.24 -0.08
CA GLU A 72 -5.57 -8.47 -0.04
C GLU A 72 -5.42 -9.08 -1.45
N THR A 73 -6.53 -9.22 -2.16
CA THR A 73 -6.56 -9.85 -3.48
C THR A 73 -5.69 -9.12 -4.50
N ILE A 74 -5.76 -7.78 -4.56
CA ILE A 74 -4.97 -7.01 -5.53
C ILE A 74 -3.50 -6.90 -5.11
N THR A 75 -3.23 -6.80 -3.81
CA THR A 75 -1.85 -6.69 -3.30
C THR A 75 -1.10 -8.01 -3.32
N GLU A 76 -1.77 -9.16 -3.39
CA GLU A 76 -1.08 -10.42 -3.69
C GLU A 76 -0.48 -10.40 -5.11
N ALA A 77 -1.16 -9.84 -6.11
CA ALA A 77 -0.55 -9.63 -7.43
C ALA A 77 0.62 -8.62 -7.38
N LEU A 78 0.47 -7.56 -6.57
CA LEU A 78 1.53 -6.58 -6.32
C LEU A 78 2.79 -7.23 -5.71
N LYS A 79 2.61 -8.15 -4.77
CA LYS A 79 3.70 -8.90 -4.14
C LYS A 79 4.43 -9.80 -5.13
N GLN A 80 3.70 -10.46 -6.03
CA GLN A 80 4.29 -11.42 -6.99
C GLN A 80 5.01 -10.73 -8.17
N GLY A 81 4.58 -9.54 -8.59
CA GLY A 81 5.12 -8.93 -9.81
C GLY A 81 5.00 -7.41 -9.89
N GLY A 82 4.91 -6.74 -8.73
CA GLY A 82 4.83 -5.29 -8.64
C GLY A 82 3.56 -4.70 -9.25
N ILE A 83 3.55 -3.36 -9.37
CA ILE A 83 2.39 -2.62 -9.89
C ILE A 83 2.04 -3.09 -11.30
N THR A 84 3.04 -3.45 -12.11
CA THR A 84 2.85 -3.99 -13.45
C THR A 84 1.93 -5.20 -13.44
N LEU A 85 2.24 -6.23 -12.64
CA LEU A 85 1.41 -7.43 -12.57
C LEU A 85 0.02 -7.14 -12.00
N MET A 86 -0.08 -6.31 -10.97
CA MET A 86 -1.38 -5.87 -10.43
C MET A 86 -2.26 -5.24 -11.52
N MET A 87 -1.69 -4.34 -12.34
CA MET A 87 -2.41 -3.66 -13.42
C MET A 87 -2.68 -4.58 -14.61
N ASP A 88 -1.84 -5.57 -14.87
CA ASP A 88 -2.03 -6.59 -15.91
C ASP A 88 -3.21 -7.53 -15.64
N ARG A 89 -3.71 -7.57 -14.39
CA ARG A 89 -4.96 -8.27 -14.07
C ARG A 89 -6.21 -7.54 -14.56
N LEU A 90 -6.09 -6.27 -14.94
CA LEU A 90 -7.20 -5.48 -15.48
C LEU A 90 -7.29 -5.62 -17.01
N SER A 91 -8.52 -5.53 -17.54
CA SER A 91 -8.72 -5.35 -18.97
C SER A 91 -8.12 -4.01 -19.44
N ASN A 92 -7.74 -3.91 -20.71
CA ASN A 92 -7.13 -2.69 -21.25
C ASN A 92 -7.97 -1.41 -20.99
N PRO A 93 -9.31 -1.41 -21.18
CA PRO A 93 -10.12 -0.24 -20.86
C PRO A 93 -10.10 0.11 -19.36
N ALA A 94 -10.15 -0.90 -18.48
CA ALA A 94 -10.12 -0.70 -17.04
C ALA A 94 -8.75 -0.18 -16.58
N LYS A 95 -7.65 -0.71 -17.13
CA LYS A 95 -6.28 -0.23 -16.87
C LYS A 95 -6.12 1.26 -17.21
N LEU A 96 -6.66 1.69 -18.37
CA LEU A 96 -6.64 3.11 -18.76
C LEU A 96 -7.47 3.99 -17.82
N ARG A 97 -8.62 3.50 -17.34
CA ARG A 97 -9.46 4.23 -16.37
C ARG A 97 -8.77 4.35 -15.02
N ALA A 98 -8.20 3.27 -14.50
CA ALA A 98 -7.45 3.26 -13.25
C ALA A 98 -6.26 4.23 -13.32
N TYR A 99 -5.50 4.22 -14.42
CA TYR A 99 -4.41 5.20 -14.63
C TYR A 99 -4.92 6.64 -14.58
N ARG A 100 -6.02 6.96 -15.28
CA ARG A 100 -6.59 8.31 -15.28
C ARG A 100 -7.11 8.75 -13.91
N ALA A 101 -7.70 7.84 -13.15
CA ALA A 101 -8.20 8.11 -11.80
C ALA A 101 -7.04 8.48 -10.86
N VAL A 102 -5.94 7.71 -10.88
CA VAL A 102 -4.74 8.03 -10.11
C VAL A 102 -4.16 9.40 -10.53
N ARG A 103 -4.06 9.68 -11.83
CA ARG A 103 -3.59 10.99 -12.31
C ARG A 103 -4.51 12.15 -11.92
N ALA A 104 -5.80 11.91 -11.71
CA ALA A 104 -6.71 12.94 -11.20
C ALA A 104 -6.45 13.18 -9.71
N ALA A 105 -6.37 12.11 -8.91
CA ALA A 105 -6.05 12.21 -7.50
C ALA A 105 -4.71 12.92 -7.24
N GLU A 106 -3.67 12.60 -8.03
CA GLU A 106 -2.35 13.28 -7.95
C GLU A 106 -2.42 14.78 -8.28
N ARG A 107 -3.33 15.21 -9.17
CA ARG A 107 -3.49 16.64 -9.48
C ARG A 107 -4.22 17.37 -8.36
N ASP A 108 -5.26 16.76 -7.82
CA ASP A 108 -6.15 17.39 -6.86
C ASP A 108 -5.52 17.45 -5.45
N HIS A 109 -4.67 16.48 -5.13
CA HIS A 109 -4.01 16.37 -3.82
C HIS A 109 -2.49 16.56 -3.87
N GLY A 110 -1.90 16.76 -5.06
CA GLY A 110 -0.46 16.70 -5.26
C GLY A 110 0.08 15.26 -5.17
N ALA A 111 1.40 15.07 -5.31
CA ALA A 111 2.07 13.82 -4.92
C ALA A 111 2.13 13.67 -3.39
N ALA A 112 1.04 14.00 -2.69
CA ALA A 112 0.97 14.08 -1.24
C ALA A 112 1.06 12.67 -0.65
N VAL A 113 2.30 12.25 -0.42
CA VAL A 113 2.67 11.72 0.88
C VAL A 113 2.30 12.85 1.86
N PRO A 114 1.31 12.68 2.77
CA PRO A 114 1.12 13.62 3.87
C PRO A 114 2.47 14.04 4.44
N GLU A 115 2.60 15.27 4.96
CA GLU A 115 3.78 15.67 5.73
C GLU A 115 3.93 14.71 6.92
N ALA A 116 4.58 13.57 6.68
CA ALA A 116 4.90 12.58 7.68
C ALA A 116 5.94 13.25 8.55
N TYR A 117 5.60 13.45 9.82
CA TYR A 117 6.40 14.24 10.74
C TYR A 117 7.83 13.68 10.88
N GLY A 118 8.82 14.58 10.81
CA GLY A 118 10.14 14.44 11.48
C GLY A 118 11.38 14.53 10.60
#